data_AF-A0A800C8E3-F1
#
_entry.id   AF-A0A800C8E3-F1
#
_cell.length_a   1.000
_cell.length_b   1.000
_cell.length_c   1.000
_cell.angle_alpha   90.00
_cell.angle_beta   90.00
_cell.angle_gamma   90.00
#
_symmetry.space_group_name_H-M   'P 1'
#
loop_
_entity.id
_entity.type
_entity.pdbx_description
1 polymer ?
#
loop_
_entity_poly.entity_id
_entity_poly.type
_entity_poly.pdbx_seq_one_letter_code
_entity_poly.pdbx_strand_id
1 'polypeptide(L)'
;MRIEKGEVALEVNNPGVTFREWLRGEIMRVLNKKVTPPPFIVWCDPQREWRELLRAAAESTFELWADEDHELIIRNRFYTEPRVPRVVWLPEGREEINYFEVFALEATEIREIDLLSALAEFGVEIPRDQEADVRPFLPAHAQEWIDMPLLHWKENFSSSGVKETLVDDDLVLKVLAHYGTPFGDFLDGYRFSVFVRRVQEDFGLPAPAEDADGWRIRAVARLLCTEAAHRIPASPPGEDDRIIEAGLARERALKLLERWRNHVEYMDSFEEISIKADGTTSLAYWAERLSLSSGPLSSRAVEETLVRKETNLLASKEDFQELARLLEERLPYYIAHAESFWGSRAKRKVRWTELAVLAKTASLLLEQSNIEKEWQTPGDAVNWYKTAGWQVDQAGEVLFRETTDLDDGPVFIRDRLRRTYLCHLDRVGTAFSELLVRHGDAGLGLPYAGEILLSLLQQREPTAVVVLDALRYDLGCALAAALNRGEPALRAEVLPARAPVPSITALGMPFALPVDPASIHVSIEPG
;
A
#
# COMPACT_ATOMS: atom_id res chain seq x y z
N MET A 1 -15.68 -4.27 71.40
CA MET A 1 -14.75 -3.58 70.47
C MET A 1 -13.59 -4.53 70.20
N ARG A 2 -13.79 -5.45 69.24
CA ARG A 2 -12.79 -6.41 68.76
C ARG A 2 -12.23 -5.80 67.48
N ILE A 3 -10.95 -5.48 67.48
CA ILE A 3 -10.25 -5.07 66.27
C ILE A 3 -9.74 -6.37 65.64
N GLU A 4 -10.42 -6.82 64.58
CA GLU A 4 -9.97 -7.91 63.74
C GLU A 4 -8.75 -7.46 62.95
N LYS A 5 -7.63 -8.15 63.11
CA LYS A 5 -6.47 -8.07 62.23
C LYS A 5 -6.76 -8.92 61.00
N GLY A 6 -7.00 -8.29 59.87
CA GLY A 6 -7.00 -8.95 58.56
C GLY A 6 -5.57 -9.11 58.07
N GLU A 7 -4.99 -10.30 58.25
CA GLU A 7 -3.96 -10.81 57.35
C GLU A 7 -4.71 -11.38 56.14
N VAL A 8 -4.77 -10.62 55.04
CA VAL A 8 -5.24 -11.13 53.75
C VAL A 8 -4.07 -11.90 53.15
N ALA A 9 -4.04 -13.21 53.37
CA ALA A 9 -3.28 -14.10 52.52
C ALA A 9 -3.91 -14.03 51.13
N LEU A 10 -3.19 -13.49 50.14
CA LEU A 10 -3.60 -13.59 48.74
C LEU A 10 -3.69 -15.09 48.40
N GLU A 11 -4.88 -15.57 48.05
CA GLU A 11 -5.03 -16.93 47.52
C GLU A 11 -4.23 -17.02 46.21
N VAL A 12 -3.11 -17.74 46.27
CA VAL A 12 -2.34 -18.16 45.09
C VAL A 12 -3.33 -18.91 44.20
N ASN A 13 -3.63 -18.36 43.01
CA ASN A 13 -4.67 -18.77 42.02
C ASN A 13 -5.98 -17.96 41.96
N ASN A 14 -6.12 -16.81 42.62
CA ASN A 14 -7.24 -15.92 42.34
C ASN A 14 -7.13 -15.35 40.89
N PRO A 15 -8.08 -15.63 39.98
CA PRO A 15 -7.98 -15.25 38.56
C PRO A 15 -7.93 -13.74 38.31
N GLY A 16 -8.32 -12.91 39.30
CA GLY A 16 -8.28 -11.45 39.21
C GLY A 16 -7.00 -10.78 39.72
N VAL A 17 -6.07 -11.53 40.33
CA VAL A 17 -4.82 -10.98 40.88
C VAL A 17 -3.82 -10.74 39.75
N THR A 18 -3.14 -9.60 39.77
CA THR A 18 -2.10 -9.26 38.78
C THR A 18 -0.74 -9.81 39.18
N PHE A 19 0.18 -9.94 38.23
CA PHE A 19 1.54 -10.38 38.54
C PHE A 19 2.26 -9.38 39.46
N ARG A 20 2.00 -8.08 39.29
CA ARG A 20 2.49 -7.02 40.18
C ARG A 20 2.02 -7.22 41.63
N GLU A 21 0.72 -7.50 41.82
CA GLU A 21 0.14 -7.72 43.15
C GLU A 21 0.69 -8.96 43.84
N TRP A 22 0.86 -10.04 43.09
CA TRP A 22 1.50 -11.27 43.57
C TRP A 22 2.95 -11.02 44.01
N LEU A 23 3.75 -10.35 43.16
CA LEU A 23 5.16 -10.04 43.44
C LEU A 23 5.29 -9.13 44.68
N ARG A 24 4.41 -8.12 44.80
CA ARG A 24 4.32 -7.27 46.00
C ARG A 24 3.96 -8.09 47.24
N GLY A 25 2.99 -9.00 47.13
CA GLY A 25 2.59 -9.87 48.22
C GLY A 25 3.74 -10.73 48.73
N GLU A 26 4.49 -11.34 47.81
CA GLU A 26 5.66 -12.17 48.14
C GLU A 26 6.77 -11.37 48.83
N ILE A 27 7.11 -10.18 48.32
CA ILE A 27 8.14 -9.32 48.92
C ILE A 27 7.69 -8.81 50.29
N MET A 28 6.46 -8.29 50.39
CA MET A 28 5.94 -7.70 51.63
C MET A 28 5.73 -8.74 52.74
N ARG A 29 5.46 -10.01 52.39
CA ARG A 29 5.42 -11.13 53.34
C ARG A 29 6.74 -11.28 54.12
N VAL A 30 7.87 -10.95 53.49
CA VAL A 30 9.19 -10.97 54.13
C VAL A 30 9.46 -9.65 54.84
N LEU A 31 9.25 -8.52 54.16
CA LEU A 31 9.59 -7.19 54.68
C LEU A 31 8.73 -6.73 55.87
N ASN A 32 7.52 -7.28 56.04
CA ASN A 32 6.65 -6.96 57.18
C ASN A 32 7.00 -7.74 58.46
N LYS A 33 7.97 -8.66 58.42
CA LYS A 33 8.41 -9.40 59.62
C LYS A 33 9.01 -8.42 60.63
N LYS A 34 8.48 -8.42 61.86
CA LYS A 34 8.97 -7.58 62.96
C LYS A 34 10.22 -8.17 63.60
N VAL A 35 11.34 -8.10 62.89
CA VAL A 35 12.67 -8.58 63.33
C VAL A 35 13.62 -7.40 63.59
N THR A 36 14.66 -7.62 64.38
CA THR A 36 15.73 -6.65 64.64
C THR A 36 17.07 -7.31 64.32
N PRO A 37 17.85 -6.79 63.35
CA PRO A 37 17.59 -5.58 62.54
C PRO A 37 16.39 -5.73 61.57
N PRO A 38 15.85 -4.63 61.02
CA PRO A 38 14.76 -4.67 60.04
C PRO A 38 15.06 -5.62 58.88
N PRO A 39 14.05 -6.38 58.39
CA PRO A 39 14.26 -7.41 57.38
C PRO A 39 14.63 -6.81 56.03
N PHE A 40 15.48 -7.48 55.27
CA PHE A 40 15.76 -7.11 53.88
C PHE A 40 15.93 -8.37 53.03
N ILE A 41 15.72 -8.22 51.73
CA ILE A 41 15.85 -9.27 50.74
C ILE A 41 17.04 -8.95 49.85
N VAL A 42 17.88 -9.95 49.59
CA VAL A 42 18.83 -9.90 48.47
C VAL A 42 18.21 -10.64 47.30
N TRP A 43 18.00 -9.95 46.18
CA TRP A 43 17.45 -10.51 44.96
C TRP A 43 18.55 -10.71 43.94
N CYS A 44 18.93 -11.95 43.70
CA CYS A 44 19.94 -12.35 42.72
C CYS A 44 19.28 -12.52 41.35
N ASP A 45 19.80 -11.81 40.34
CA ASP A 45 19.24 -11.78 39.00
C ASP A 45 20.34 -11.95 37.92
N PRO A 46 21.00 -13.13 37.86
CA PRO A 46 22.08 -13.39 36.91
C PRO A 46 21.65 -13.25 35.45
N GLN A 47 20.37 -13.45 35.14
CA GLN A 47 19.81 -13.30 33.78
C GLN A 47 19.26 -11.90 33.49
N ARG A 48 19.26 -10.98 34.47
CA ARG A 48 18.74 -9.61 34.34
C ARG A 48 17.26 -9.54 33.92
N GLU A 49 16.47 -10.54 34.32
CA GLU A 49 15.04 -10.66 34.00
C GLU A 49 14.16 -9.84 34.96
N TRP A 50 14.64 -9.56 36.17
CA TRP A 50 13.84 -9.04 37.27
C TRP A 50 13.93 -7.54 37.50
N ARG A 51 15.01 -6.89 37.05
CA ARG A 51 15.29 -5.50 37.42
C ARG A 51 14.12 -4.55 37.15
N GLU A 52 13.58 -4.54 35.94
CA GLU A 52 12.47 -3.63 35.59
C GLU A 52 11.15 -4.06 36.23
N LEU A 53 10.92 -5.37 36.42
CA LEU A 53 9.73 -5.91 37.11
C LEU A 53 9.71 -5.50 38.59
N LEU A 54 10.87 -5.56 39.25
CA LEU A 54 11.03 -5.11 40.64
C LEU A 54 10.82 -3.61 40.75
N ARG A 55 11.33 -2.80 39.80
CA ARG A 55 11.07 -1.35 39.78
C ARG A 55 9.58 -1.03 39.65
N ALA A 56 8.89 -1.69 38.72
CA ALA A 56 7.44 -1.55 38.56
C ALA A 56 6.69 -1.98 39.83
N ALA A 57 7.09 -3.08 40.46
CA ALA A 57 6.48 -3.53 41.72
C ALA A 57 6.78 -2.60 42.91
N ALA A 58 7.98 -2.00 42.97
CA ALA A 58 8.40 -1.15 44.08
C ALA A 58 7.61 0.15 44.17
N GLU A 59 7.03 0.66 43.06
CA GLU A 59 6.32 1.95 43.00
C GLU A 59 5.45 2.20 44.25
N SER A 60 5.96 3.05 45.16
CA SER A 60 5.35 3.44 46.45
C SER A 60 5.06 2.32 47.46
N THR A 61 5.61 1.11 47.28
CA THR A 61 5.29 -0.07 48.11
C THR A 61 6.43 -0.48 49.03
N PHE A 62 7.66 -0.56 48.53
CA PHE A 62 8.85 -0.92 49.31
C PHE A 62 10.08 -0.20 48.76
N GLU A 63 11.13 -0.10 49.58
CA GLU A 63 12.41 0.48 49.13
C GLU A 63 13.15 -0.55 48.27
N LEU A 64 13.55 -0.14 47.05
CA LEU A 64 14.32 -0.96 46.11
C LEU A 64 15.63 -0.28 45.76
N TRP A 65 16.73 -1.02 45.89
CA TRP A 65 18.04 -0.65 45.34
C TRP A 65 18.31 -1.54 44.13
N ALA A 66 18.19 -0.97 42.93
CA ALA A 66 18.34 -1.65 41.65
C ALA A 66 19.16 -0.83 40.65
N ASP A 67 20.11 -0.06 41.17
CA ASP A 67 21.12 0.64 40.40
C ASP A 67 22.16 -0.38 39.90
N GLU A 68 22.70 -0.22 38.69
CA GLU A 68 23.77 -1.10 38.15
C GLU A 68 25.15 -0.77 38.77
N ASP A 69 25.17 -0.61 40.09
CA ASP A 69 26.37 -0.31 40.85
C ASP A 69 27.18 -1.58 41.14
N HIS A 70 28.50 -1.47 41.15
CA HIS A 70 29.37 -2.55 41.59
C HIS A 70 29.09 -2.89 43.07
N GLU A 71 29.15 -4.18 43.44
CA GLU A 71 28.90 -4.66 44.82
C GLU A 71 29.59 -3.86 45.94
N LEU A 72 30.80 -3.32 45.72
CA LEU A 72 31.52 -2.51 46.71
C LEU A 72 30.81 -1.19 47.02
N ILE A 73 30.17 -0.58 46.02
CA ILE A 73 29.38 0.65 46.17
C ILE A 73 28.13 0.32 46.99
N ILE A 74 27.43 -0.77 46.62
CA ILE A 74 26.24 -1.26 47.33
C ILE A 74 26.59 -1.60 48.79
N ARG A 75 27.73 -2.26 49.03
CA ARG A 75 28.24 -2.58 50.36
C ARG A 75 28.48 -1.33 51.20
N ASN A 76 29.17 -0.34 50.63
CA ASN A 76 29.43 0.92 51.32
C ASN A 76 28.11 1.65 51.65
N ARG A 77 27.19 1.72 50.69
CA ARG A 77 25.86 2.31 50.86
C ARG A 77 25.06 1.60 51.96
N PHE A 78 25.08 0.28 51.99
CA PHE A 78 24.38 -0.52 53.00
C PHE A 78 24.97 -0.39 54.41
N TYR A 79 26.27 -0.09 54.51
CA TYR A 79 26.95 0.19 55.78
C TYR A 79 26.64 1.60 56.31
N THR A 80 26.48 2.60 55.44
CA THR A 80 26.30 4.00 55.82
C THR A 80 24.83 4.40 56.01
N GLU A 81 23.91 3.83 55.24
CA GLU A 81 22.49 4.17 55.29
C GLU A 81 21.76 3.48 56.45
N PRO A 82 20.70 4.10 57.02
CA PRO A 82 19.88 3.48 58.05
C PRO A 82 19.32 2.12 57.61
N ARG A 83 19.29 1.14 58.51
CA ARG A 83 18.64 -0.15 58.24
C ARG A 83 17.13 0.03 58.24
N VAL A 84 16.49 -0.11 57.08
CA VAL A 84 15.03 -0.17 56.91
C VAL A 84 14.66 -1.34 56.00
N PRO A 85 13.38 -1.76 55.96
CA PRO A 85 12.98 -2.84 55.08
C PRO A 85 13.16 -2.51 53.60
N ARG A 86 13.96 -3.31 52.90
CA ARG A 86 14.31 -3.06 51.49
C ARG A 86 14.62 -4.33 50.71
N VAL A 87 14.56 -4.19 49.39
CA VAL A 87 15.06 -5.17 48.43
C VAL A 87 16.35 -4.63 47.82
N VAL A 88 17.42 -5.42 47.87
CA VAL A 88 18.70 -5.13 47.21
C VAL A 88 18.82 -6.08 46.02
N TRP A 89 18.76 -5.54 44.80
CA TRP A 89 18.94 -6.29 43.57
C TRP A 89 20.43 -6.37 43.20
N LEU A 90 20.88 -7.55 42.80
CA LEU A 90 22.25 -7.82 42.34
C LEU A 90 22.19 -8.57 40.99
N PRO A 91 23.02 -8.19 40.00
CA PRO A 91 23.07 -8.86 38.69
C PRO A 91 23.83 -10.20 38.70
N GLU A 92 24.21 -10.70 39.88
CA GLU A 92 25.05 -11.89 40.07
C GLU A 92 24.23 -13.04 40.67
N GLY A 93 24.64 -14.29 40.44
CA GLY A 93 24.06 -15.46 41.11
C GLY A 93 24.37 -15.50 42.61
N ARG A 94 23.63 -16.28 43.41
CA ARG A 94 23.86 -16.38 44.86
C ARG A 94 25.28 -16.83 45.22
N GLU A 95 25.85 -17.74 44.46
CA GLU A 95 27.21 -18.25 44.67
C GLU A 95 28.30 -17.28 44.19
N GLU A 96 27.91 -16.24 43.44
CA GLU A 96 28.81 -15.26 42.83
C GLU A 96 28.86 -13.94 43.59
N ILE A 97 28.04 -13.78 44.64
CA ILE A 97 28.09 -12.63 45.54
C ILE A 97 29.44 -12.64 46.26
N ASN A 98 30.28 -11.62 46.01
CA ASN A 98 31.62 -11.55 46.57
C ASN A 98 31.72 -10.52 47.70
N TYR A 99 31.64 -9.24 47.34
CA TYR A 99 31.91 -8.15 48.27
C TYR A 99 30.70 -7.86 49.18
N PHE A 100 29.49 -8.16 48.73
CA PHE A 100 28.27 -7.99 49.50
C PHE A 100 27.91 -9.21 50.36
N GLU A 101 28.66 -10.32 50.26
CA GLU A 101 28.34 -11.61 50.90
C GLU A 101 28.13 -11.49 52.42
N VAL A 102 28.94 -10.65 53.08
CA VAL A 102 28.87 -10.40 54.53
C VAL A 102 27.48 -9.92 54.95
N PHE A 103 26.81 -9.11 54.11
CA PHE A 103 25.44 -8.68 54.37
C PHE A 103 24.42 -9.67 53.81
N ALA A 104 24.70 -10.36 52.70
CA ALA A 104 23.81 -11.41 52.20
C ALA A 104 23.52 -12.48 53.27
N LEU A 105 24.49 -12.83 54.12
CA LEU A 105 24.31 -13.73 55.25
C LEU A 105 23.37 -13.19 56.35
N GLU A 106 23.23 -11.87 56.46
CA GLU A 106 22.27 -11.21 57.37
C GLU A 106 20.88 -11.05 56.75
N ALA A 107 20.73 -11.31 55.44
CA ALA A 107 19.47 -11.13 54.74
C ALA A 107 18.39 -12.04 55.32
N THR A 108 17.18 -11.51 55.43
CA THR A 108 16.04 -12.32 55.86
C THR A 108 15.71 -13.38 54.81
N GLU A 109 15.96 -13.06 53.55
CA GLU A 109 15.82 -13.97 52.43
C GLU A 109 16.81 -13.60 51.33
N ILE A 110 17.44 -14.62 50.73
CA ILE A 110 18.15 -14.48 49.46
C ILE A 110 17.28 -15.18 48.42
N ARG A 111 16.73 -14.41 47.48
CA ARG A 111 15.89 -14.91 46.38
C ARG A 111 16.73 -15.02 45.12
N GLU A 112 16.81 -16.23 44.58
CA GLU A 112 17.31 -16.52 43.24
C GLU A 112 16.25 -17.43 42.59
N ILE A 113 15.42 -16.84 41.73
CA ILE A 113 14.34 -17.53 41.03
C ILE A 113 14.31 -16.99 39.60
N ASP A 114 14.22 -17.86 38.60
CA ASP A 114 14.03 -17.39 37.22
C ASP A 114 12.58 -16.98 36.97
N LEU A 115 12.37 -16.16 35.93
CA LEU A 115 11.04 -15.62 35.65
C LEU A 115 10.03 -16.73 35.30
N LEU A 116 10.49 -17.81 34.67
CA LEU A 116 9.67 -18.96 34.34
C LEU A 116 9.10 -19.64 35.60
N SER A 117 9.95 -19.90 36.60
CA SER A 117 9.56 -20.52 37.86
C SER A 117 8.63 -19.61 38.65
N ALA A 118 8.88 -18.30 38.66
CA ALA A 118 8.01 -17.35 39.33
C ALA A 118 6.63 -17.23 38.67
N LEU A 119 6.56 -17.28 37.33
CA LEU A 119 5.28 -17.34 36.62
C LEU A 119 4.52 -18.64 36.92
N ALA A 120 5.22 -19.76 37.08
CA ALA A 120 4.61 -21.01 37.54
C ALA A 120 4.06 -20.89 38.98
N GLU A 121 4.77 -20.23 39.90
CA GLU A 121 4.29 -19.92 41.25
C GLU A 121 3.10 -18.95 41.24
N PHE A 122 3.03 -18.02 40.29
CA PHE A 122 1.89 -17.14 40.06
C PHE A 122 0.66 -17.89 39.49
N GLY A 123 0.89 -19.04 38.85
CA GLY A 123 -0.15 -19.91 38.31
C GLY A 123 -0.24 -19.93 36.77
N VAL A 124 0.78 -19.45 36.07
CA VAL A 124 0.93 -19.53 34.60
C VAL A 124 1.73 -20.79 34.25
N GLU A 125 1.06 -21.78 33.67
CA GLU A 125 1.69 -23.05 33.30
C GLU A 125 2.19 -22.99 31.86
N ILE A 126 3.52 -22.99 31.69
CA ILE A 126 4.17 -23.07 30.37
C ILE A 126 4.65 -24.51 30.16
N PRO A 127 4.18 -25.22 29.12
CA PRO A 127 4.62 -26.58 28.84
C PRO A 127 6.14 -26.66 28.60
N ARG A 128 6.78 -27.71 29.14
CA ARG A 128 8.26 -27.89 29.06
C ARG A 128 8.81 -27.88 27.64
N ASP A 129 8.05 -28.37 26.68
CA ASP A 129 8.38 -28.38 25.26
C ASP A 129 8.38 -26.98 24.63
N GLN A 130 7.76 -26.00 25.28
CA GLN A 130 7.63 -24.62 24.81
C GLN A 130 8.55 -23.64 25.56
N GLU A 131 9.10 -24.04 26.71
CA GLU A 131 9.94 -23.17 27.55
C GLU A 131 11.11 -22.56 26.78
N ALA A 132 11.79 -23.34 25.94
CA ALA A 132 12.94 -22.87 25.17
C ALA A 132 12.58 -21.75 24.18
N ASP A 133 11.42 -21.84 23.54
CA ASP A 133 10.94 -20.87 22.56
C ASP A 133 10.45 -19.58 23.24
N VAL A 134 9.88 -19.72 24.43
CA VAL A 134 9.21 -18.64 25.17
C VAL A 134 10.20 -17.84 26.02
N ARG A 135 11.17 -18.51 26.66
CA ARG A 135 12.09 -17.93 27.65
C ARG A 135 12.74 -16.61 27.22
N PRO A 136 13.22 -16.44 25.97
CA PRO A 136 13.84 -15.19 25.55
C PRO A 136 12.90 -13.98 25.51
N PHE A 137 11.59 -14.21 25.47
CA PHE A 137 10.55 -13.17 25.37
C PHE A 137 9.85 -12.92 26.71
N LEU A 138 10.05 -13.78 27.71
CA LEU A 138 9.38 -13.70 29.00
C LEU A 138 9.59 -12.35 29.70
N PRO A 139 10.79 -11.76 29.76
CA PRO A 139 10.97 -10.47 30.43
C PRO A 139 10.14 -9.35 29.81
N ALA A 140 10.09 -9.30 28.47
CA ALA A 140 9.30 -8.32 27.73
C ALA A 140 7.79 -8.48 28.00
N HIS A 141 7.31 -9.73 27.96
CA HIS A 141 5.93 -10.08 28.28
C HIS A 141 5.56 -9.76 29.71
N ALA A 142 6.40 -10.17 30.66
CA ALA A 142 6.16 -9.90 32.08
C ALA A 142 6.11 -8.41 32.38
N GLN A 143 6.89 -7.60 31.66
CA GLN A 143 6.84 -6.15 31.81
C GLN A 143 5.55 -5.56 31.22
N GLU A 144 5.14 -5.98 30.01
CA GLU A 144 3.92 -5.47 29.36
C GLU A 144 2.65 -5.91 30.11
N TRP A 145 2.64 -7.14 30.62
CA TRP A 145 1.46 -7.75 31.25
C TRP A 145 1.56 -7.78 32.79
N ILE A 146 2.45 -7.00 33.40
CA ILE A 146 2.66 -6.99 34.86
C ILE A 146 1.36 -6.65 35.61
N ASP A 147 0.52 -5.80 35.02
CA ASP A 147 -0.77 -5.34 35.55
C ASP A 147 -1.97 -6.12 35.00
N MET A 148 -1.74 -7.10 34.12
CA MET A 148 -2.80 -7.96 33.63
C MET A 148 -3.13 -9.04 34.65
N PRO A 149 -4.42 -9.39 34.81
CA PRO A 149 -4.84 -10.43 35.75
C PRO A 149 -4.39 -11.82 35.30
N LEU A 150 -4.25 -12.77 36.24
CA LEU A 150 -3.86 -14.15 35.96
C LEU A 150 -4.69 -14.81 34.84
N LEU A 151 -5.99 -14.51 34.75
CA LEU A 151 -6.84 -15.03 33.68
C LEU A 151 -6.34 -14.62 32.27
N HIS A 152 -5.89 -13.38 32.10
CA HIS A 152 -5.37 -12.88 30.83
C HIS A 152 -4.12 -13.65 30.40
N TRP A 153 -3.23 -13.93 31.35
CA TRP A 153 -2.05 -14.76 31.13
C TRP A 153 -2.44 -16.17 30.68
N LYS A 154 -3.43 -16.80 31.33
CA LYS A 154 -3.87 -18.16 30.96
C LYS A 154 -4.54 -18.24 29.60
N GLU A 155 -5.27 -17.21 29.19
CA GLU A 155 -6.04 -17.20 27.94
C GLU A 155 -5.21 -16.77 26.73
N ASN A 156 -4.28 -15.83 26.90
CA ASN A 156 -3.61 -15.17 25.78
C ASN A 156 -2.12 -15.52 25.64
N PHE A 157 -1.50 -16.12 26.67
CA PHE A 157 -0.12 -16.54 26.58
C PHE A 157 -0.01 -17.88 25.84
N SER A 158 0.58 -17.87 24.64
CA SER A 158 0.80 -19.08 23.84
C SER A 158 2.13 -19.02 23.12
N SER A 159 2.87 -20.14 23.07
CA SER A 159 4.19 -20.23 22.42
C SER A 159 4.18 -19.81 20.94
N SER A 160 3.08 -20.08 20.23
CA SER A 160 2.91 -19.70 18.82
C SER A 160 2.61 -18.21 18.62
N GLY A 161 2.05 -17.52 19.62
CA GLY A 161 1.64 -16.11 19.55
C GLY A 161 2.59 -15.13 20.24
N VAL A 162 3.54 -15.61 21.06
CA VAL A 162 4.40 -14.78 21.94
C VAL A 162 5.00 -13.57 21.22
N LYS A 163 5.54 -13.76 20.02
CA LYS A 163 6.13 -12.66 19.24
C LYS A 163 5.06 -11.69 18.71
N GLU A 164 3.93 -12.22 18.23
CA GLU A 164 2.83 -11.45 17.62
C GLU A 164 2.14 -10.53 18.62
N THR A 165 2.02 -10.97 19.87
CA THR A 165 1.46 -10.15 20.95
C THR A 165 2.29 -8.91 21.30
N LEU A 166 3.63 -8.98 21.20
CA LEU A 166 4.50 -7.83 21.53
C LEU A 166 4.82 -6.97 20.30
N VAL A 167 4.97 -7.62 19.15
CA VAL A 167 5.33 -7.03 17.87
C VAL A 167 4.48 -7.68 16.81
N ASP A 168 3.38 -7.04 16.43
CA ASP A 168 2.51 -7.49 15.35
C ASP A 168 3.02 -7.01 13.97
N ASP A 169 2.36 -7.46 12.90
CA ASP A 169 2.71 -7.07 11.53
C ASP A 169 2.51 -5.57 11.28
N ASP A 170 1.58 -4.95 12.00
CA ASP A 170 1.27 -3.52 11.93
C ASP A 170 2.43 -2.69 12.48
N LEU A 171 3.00 -3.11 13.61
CA LEU A 171 4.17 -2.49 14.20
C LEU A 171 5.39 -2.68 13.31
N VAL A 172 5.58 -3.87 12.72
CA VAL A 172 6.67 -4.08 11.76
C VAL A 172 6.54 -3.15 10.57
N LEU A 173 5.34 -3.05 9.99
CA LEU A 173 5.05 -2.12 8.90
C LEU A 173 5.27 -0.67 9.32
N LYS A 174 4.80 -0.28 10.51
CA LYS A 174 4.97 1.06 11.08
C LYS A 174 6.45 1.41 11.19
N VAL A 175 7.27 0.53 11.76
CA VAL A 175 8.72 0.76 11.92
C VAL A 175 9.41 0.86 10.55
N LEU A 176 9.03 0.03 9.57
CA LEU A 176 9.54 0.12 8.20
C LEU A 176 9.14 1.43 7.48
N ALA A 177 7.91 1.87 7.70
CA ALA A 177 7.31 3.01 7.01
C ALA A 177 7.77 4.39 7.52
N HIS A 178 8.34 4.48 8.72
CA HIS A 178 8.73 5.77 9.31
C HIS A 178 10.21 6.10 9.09
N TYR A 179 10.55 6.48 7.86
CA TYR A 179 11.88 6.98 7.52
C TYR A 179 12.23 8.25 8.33
N GLY A 180 13.48 8.36 8.79
CA GLY A 180 13.96 9.50 9.59
C GLY A 180 13.64 9.42 11.09
N THR A 181 12.98 8.35 11.56
CA THR A 181 12.63 8.17 12.98
C THR A 181 13.49 7.06 13.62
N PRO A 182 14.11 7.27 14.80
CA PRO A 182 14.90 6.24 15.48
C PRO A 182 14.02 5.09 16.00
N PHE A 183 14.62 3.91 16.25
CA PHE A 183 13.87 2.76 16.79
C PHE A 183 13.23 3.02 18.16
N GLY A 184 13.90 3.82 19.00
CA GLY A 184 13.45 4.12 20.36
C GLY A 184 12.08 4.80 20.44
N ASP A 185 11.62 5.43 19.37
CA ASP A 185 10.30 6.08 19.31
C ASP A 185 9.16 5.07 19.11
N PHE A 186 9.49 3.83 18.70
CA PHE A 186 8.53 2.75 18.47
C PHE A 186 8.68 1.60 19.46
N LEU A 187 9.92 1.33 19.87
CA LEU A 187 10.32 0.11 20.56
C LEU A 187 11.22 0.48 21.75
N ASP A 188 10.83 0.06 22.94
CA ASP A 188 11.72 0.04 24.10
C ASP A 188 12.78 -1.08 23.97
N GLY A 189 13.73 -1.14 24.92
CA GLY A 189 14.85 -2.08 24.86
C GLY A 189 14.44 -3.56 24.79
N TYR A 190 13.39 -3.96 25.49
CA TYR A 190 12.90 -5.34 25.47
C TYR A 190 12.15 -5.64 24.17
N ARG A 191 11.25 -4.75 23.74
CA ARG A 191 10.51 -4.89 22.47
C ARG A 191 11.42 -4.83 21.25
N PHE A 192 12.53 -4.09 21.32
CA PHE A 192 13.53 -4.05 20.24
C PHE A 192 14.17 -5.43 20.01
N SER A 193 14.50 -6.16 21.08
CA SER A 193 15.05 -7.52 20.96
C SER A 193 14.06 -8.50 20.30
N VAL A 194 12.77 -8.38 20.64
CA VAL A 194 11.70 -9.19 20.04
C VAL A 194 11.51 -8.83 18.58
N PHE A 195 11.51 -7.53 18.27
CA PHE A 195 11.43 -7.01 16.92
C PHE A 195 12.57 -7.53 16.03
N VAL A 196 13.83 -7.47 16.49
CA VAL A 196 15.00 -7.97 15.77
C VAL A 196 14.82 -9.45 15.38
N ARG A 197 14.43 -10.29 16.34
CA ARG A 197 14.19 -11.72 16.07
C ARG A 197 13.04 -11.92 15.10
N ARG A 198 11.92 -11.20 15.29
CA ARG A 198 10.75 -11.30 14.41
C ARG A 198 11.09 -10.94 12.98
N VAL A 199 11.75 -9.80 12.74
CA VAL A 199 12.08 -9.39 11.36
C VAL A 199 13.05 -10.37 10.68
N GLN A 200 13.97 -10.98 11.43
CA GLN A 200 14.91 -11.96 10.87
C GLN A 200 14.28 -13.33 10.62
N GLU A 201 13.61 -13.90 11.62
CA GLU A 201 13.10 -15.29 11.57
C GLU A 201 11.78 -15.36 10.80
N ASP A 202 10.86 -14.44 11.10
CA ASP A 202 9.48 -14.52 10.60
C ASP A 202 9.30 -13.81 9.25
N PHE A 203 10.20 -12.88 8.89
CA PHE A 203 10.16 -12.15 7.62
C PHE A 203 11.43 -12.32 6.78
N GLY A 204 12.51 -12.91 7.30
CA GLY A 204 13.76 -13.07 6.54
C GLY A 204 14.48 -11.75 6.23
N LEU A 205 14.16 -10.66 6.94
CA LEU A 205 14.76 -9.34 6.74
C LEU A 205 16.14 -9.24 7.42
N PRO A 206 17.01 -8.29 7.00
CA PRO A 206 18.27 -8.07 7.69
C PRO A 206 18.06 -7.68 9.17
N ALA A 207 19.04 -7.98 10.02
CA ALA A 207 19.03 -7.54 11.41
C ALA A 207 19.00 -6.00 11.50
N PRO A 208 18.12 -5.41 12.32
CA PRO A 208 18.20 -4.00 12.69
C PRO A 208 19.57 -3.66 13.27
N ALA A 209 20.14 -2.54 12.82
CA ALA A 209 21.42 -1.99 13.31
C ALA A 209 21.17 -0.62 13.97
N GLU A 210 22.20 0.04 14.51
CA GLU A 210 22.04 1.39 15.10
C GLU A 210 21.51 2.42 14.08
N ASP A 211 21.89 2.27 12.81
CA ASP A 211 21.35 3.04 11.69
C ASP A 211 19.99 2.49 11.23
N ALA A 212 18.93 3.08 11.77
CA ALA A 212 17.54 2.71 11.47
C ALA A 212 17.18 2.92 9.99
N ASP A 213 17.58 4.04 9.39
CA ASP A 213 17.25 4.35 8.00
C ASP A 213 18.02 3.46 7.02
N GLY A 214 19.30 3.20 7.27
CA GLY A 214 20.07 2.24 6.51
C GLY A 214 19.48 0.83 6.62
N TRP A 215 18.98 0.43 7.79
CA TRP A 215 18.26 -0.84 7.93
C TRP A 215 16.99 -0.87 7.08
N ARG A 216 16.14 0.17 7.12
CA ARG A 216 14.90 0.21 6.33
C ARG A 216 15.19 0.11 4.83
N ILE A 217 16.21 0.81 4.34
CA ILE A 217 16.63 0.74 2.92
C ILE A 217 17.05 -0.69 2.56
N ARG A 218 17.88 -1.34 3.38
CA ARG A 218 18.31 -2.74 3.14
C ARG A 218 17.14 -3.73 3.22
N ALA A 219 16.21 -3.52 4.15
CA ALA A 219 15.02 -4.35 4.31
C ALA A 219 14.11 -4.23 3.07
N VAL A 220 13.84 -3.01 2.61
CA VAL A 220 13.05 -2.78 1.39
C VAL A 220 13.76 -3.34 0.16
N ALA A 221 15.08 -3.16 0.01
CA ALA A 221 15.85 -3.75 -1.08
C ALA A 221 15.69 -5.28 -1.11
N ARG A 222 15.75 -5.93 0.05
CA ARG A 222 15.52 -7.38 0.19
C ARG A 222 14.08 -7.77 -0.17
N LEU A 223 13.07 -6.97 0.20
CA LEU A 223 11.68 -7.18 -0.20
C LEU A 223 11.51 -7.09 -1.73
N LEU A 224 12.08 -6.07 -2.37
CA LEU A 224 11.99 -5.86 -3.82
C LEU A 224 12.68 -6.99 -4.61
N CYS A 225 13.89 -7.39 -4.21
CA CYS A 225 14.60 -8.52 -4.84
C CYS A 225 13.86 -9.85 -4.63
N THR A 226 13.27 -10.05 -3.46
CA THR A 226 12.46 -11.23 -3.16
C THR A 226 11.18 -11.29 -4.00
N GLU A 227 10.46 -10.17 -4.16
CA GLU A 227 9.29 -10.10 -5.04
C GLU A 227 9.66 -10.41 -6.49
N ALA A 228 10.73 -9.80 -6.99
CA ALA A 228 11.24 -10.05 -8.34
C ALA A 228 11.55 -11.53 -8.58
N ALA A 229 12.29 -12.17 -7.65
CA ALA A 229 12.61 -13.59 -7.73
C ALA A 229 11.37 -14.50 -7.62
N HIS A 230 10.38 -14.10 -6.79
CA HIS A 230 9.14 -14.86 -6.62
C HIS A 230 8.23 -14.78 -7.85
N ARG A 231 8.07 -13.60 -8.44
CA ARG A 231 7.21 -13.36 -9.61
C ARG A 231 7.83 -13.90 -10.90
N ILE A 232 9.15 -13.93 -11.00
CA ILE A 232 9.87 -14.35 -12.21
C ILE A 232 10.92 -15.42 -11.86
N PRO A 233 10.51 -16.63 -11.45
CA PRO A 233 11.44 -17.67 -11.00
C PRO A 233 12.33 -18.20 -12.13
N ALA A 234 11.94 -18.04 -13.39
CA ALA A 234 12.73 -18.46 -14.55
C ALA A 234 13.95 -17.54 -14.81
N SER A 235 13.96 -16.33 -14.25
CA SER A 235 15.06 -15.37 -14.39
C SER A 235 15.15 -14.49 -13.14
N PRO A 236 15.61 -15.04 -12.00
CA PRO A 236 15.73 -14.27 -10.77
C PRO A 236 16.82 -13.18 -10.90
N PRO A 237 16.75 -12.11 -10.10
CA PRO A 237 17.87 -11.17 -9.93
C PRO A 237 19.13 -11.89 -9.44
N GLY A 238 20.32 -11.38 -9.79
CA GLY A 238 21.60 -12.00 -9.40
C GLY A 238 22.04 -11.75 -7.95
N GLU A 239 21.17 -11.17 -7.12
CA GLU A 239 21.44 -10.82 -5.71
C GLU A 239 20.88 -11.89 -4.77
N ASP A 240 21.41 -13.11 -4.87
CA ASP A 240 20.92 -14.27 -4.09
C ASP A 240 20.95 -14.00 -2.57
N ASP A 241 21.93 -13.21 -2.10
CA ASP A 241 22.08 -12.79 -0.70
C ASP A 241 20.94 -11.89 -0.21
N ARG A 242 20.20 -11.27 -1.13
CA ARG A 242 19.05 -10.39 -0.89
C ARG A 242 17.72 -11.01 -1.28
N ILE A 243 17.69 -12.31 -1.55
CA ILE A 243 16.46 -13.06 -1.76
C ILE A 243 16.16 -13.84 -0.50
N ILE A 244 14.96 -13.68 0.06
CA ILE A 244 14.48 -14.51 1.17
C ILE A 244 14.18 -15.89 0.62
N GLU A 245 14.69 -16.96 1.24
CA GLU A 245 14.44 -18.35 0.81
C GLU A 245 12.96 -18.72 0.79
N ALA A 246 12.59 -19.74 0.01
CA ALA A 246 11.20 -20.16 -0.09
C ALA A 246 10.71 -20.72 1.26
N GLY A 247 9.55 -20.26 1.72
CA GLY A 247 8.95 -20.68 2.99
C GLY A 247 8.03 -19.60 3.56
N LEU A 248 7.61 -19.81 4.81
CA LEU A 248 6.68 -18.92 5.52
C LEU A 248 7.21 -17.49 5.63
N ALA A 249 8.53 -17.31 5.84
CA ALA A 249 9.14 -16.00 5.94
C ALA A 249 8.99 -15.17 4.66
N ARG A 250 9.19 -15.81 3.49
CA ARG A 250 8.97 -15.18 2.19
C ARG A 250 7.51 -14.80 1.99
N GLU A 251 6.57 -15.68 2.33
CA GLU A 251 5.14 -15.40 2.19
C GLU A 251 4.70 -14.21 3.07
N ARG A 252 5.16 -14.16 4.33
CA ARG A 252 4.89 -13.05 5.25
C ARG A 252 5.48 -11.74 4.73
N ALA A 253 6.73 -11.77 4.26
CA ALA A 253 7.41 -10.61 3.69
C ALA A 253 6.69 -10.04 2.46
N LEU A 254 6.24 -10.90 1.54
CA LEU A 254 5.50 -10.45 0.35
C LEU A 254 4.10 -9.91 0.69
N LYS A 255 3.40 -10.51 1.67
CA LYS A 255 2.14 -9.97 2.19
C LYS A 255 2.34 -8.60 2.85
N LEU A 256 3.42 -8.42 3.59
CA LEU A 256 3.79 -7.14 4.20
C LEU A 256 4.02 -6.05 3.12
N LEU A 257 4.76 -6.39 2.06
CA LEU A 257 5.00 -5.49 0.92
C LEU A 257 3.70 -5.12 0.20
N GLU A 258 2.84 -6.10 -0.09
CA GLU A 258 1.54 -5.86 -0.71
C GLU A 258 0.66 -4.97 0.17
N ARG A 259 0.63 -5.23 1.49
CA ARG A 259 -0.10 -4.40 2.45
C ARG A 259 0.42 -2.97 2.46
N TRP A 260 1.74 -2.76 2.47
CA TRP A 260 2.35 -1.43 2.46
C TRP A 260 1.91 -0.62 1.24
N ARG A 261 1.97 -1.22 0.03
CA ARG A 261 1.55 -0.58 -1.23
C ARG A 261 0.07 -0.17 -1.26
N ASN A 262 -0.75 -0.83 -0.46
CA ASN A 262 -2.19 -0.59 -0.38
C ASN A 262 -2.57 0.30 0.83
N HIS A 263 -1.63 0.62 1.72
CA HIS A 263 -1.90 1.36 2.95
C HIS A 263 -1.83 2.88 2.70
N VAL A 264 -2.99 3.55 2.78
CA VAL A 264 -3.14 4.98 2.45
C VAL A 264 -2.17 5.86 3.25
N GLU A 265 -1.98 5.59 4.54
CA GLU A 265 -1.12 6.42 5.41
C GLU A 265 0.38 6.24 5.14
N TYR A 266 0.80 5.08 4.62
CA TYR A 266 2.22 4.73 4.44
C TYR A 266 2.63 4.68 2.96
N MET A 267 1.72 5.08 2.08
CA MET A 267 1.92 5.02 0.64
C MET A 267 3.06 5.95 0.19
N ASP A 268 3.12 7.15 0.78
CA ASP A 268 4.14 8.15 0.49
C ASP A 268 5.53 7.70 0.95
N SER A 269 5.60 7.05 2.12
CA SER A 269 6.87 6.55 2.63
C SER A 269 7.37 5.34 1.84
N PHE A 270 6.46 4.48 1.37
CA PHE A 270 6.80 3.42 0.43
C PHE A 270 7.44 3.99 -0.85
N GLU A 271 6.83 5.05 -1.43
CA GLU A 271 7.36 5.69 -2.63
C GLU A 271 8.77 6.23 -2.43
N GLU A 272 9.02 6.95 -1.32
CA GLU A 272 10.34 7.50 -1.02
C GLU A 272 11.40 6.43 -0.81
N ILE A 273 11.09 5.42 0.02
CA ILE A 273 12.09 4.44 0.42
C ILE A 273 12.39 3.42 -0.69
N SER A 274 11.41 3.08 -1.53
CA SER A 274 11.61 2.18 -2.66
C SER A 274 12.62 2.74 -3.65
N ILE A 275 12.60 4.07 -3.89
CA ILE A 275 13.59 4.74 -4.75
C ILE A 275 15.01 4.61 -4.16
N LYS A 276 15.16 4.80 -2.84
CA LYS A 276 16.45 4.66 -2.16
C LYS A 276 16.93 3.21 -2.19
N ALA A 277 16.03 2.25 -1.95
CA ALA A 277 16.31 0.83 -2.00
C ALA A 277 16.73 0.37 -3.40
N ASP A 278 16.01 0.79 -4.44
CA ASP A 278 16.32 0.53 -5.84
C ASP A 278 17.75 0.98 -6.17
N GLY A 279 18.16 2.17 -5.69
CA GLY A 279 19.53 2.68 -5.84
C GLY A 279 20.63 1.82 -5.22
N THR A 280 20.28 0.86 -4.36
CA THR A 280 21.23 -0.09 -3.76
C THR A 280 21.21 -1.47 -4.42
N THR A 281 20.30 -1.72 -5.36
CA THR A 281 20.12 -3.01 -6.04
C THR A 281 20.51 -2.92 -7.52
N SER A 282 20.66 -4.08 -8.15
CA SER A 282 20.88 -4.26 -9.59
C SER A 282 19.59 -4.51 -10.37
N LEU A 283 18.41 -4.27 -9.76
CA LEU A 283 17.10 -4.55 -10.35
C LEU A 283 16.87 -3.82 -11.67
N ALA A 284 17.38 -2.59 -11.84
CA ALA A 284 17.32 -1.88 -13.11
C ALA A 284 18.06 -2.64 -14.24
N TYR A 285 19.28 -3.11 -13.98
CA TYR A 285 20.07 -3.87 -14.95
C TYR A 285 19.49 -5.26 -15.22
N TRP A 286 18.85 -5.86 -14.22
CA TRP A 286 18.11 -7.11 -14.38
C TRP A 286 16.88 -6.92 -15.26
N ALA A 287 16.12 -5.83 -15.06
CA ALA A 287 14.92 -5.50 -15.83
C ALA A 287 15.17 -5.36 -17.34
N GLU A 288 16.37 -4.93 -17.75
CA GLU A 288 16.77 -4.85 -19.17
C GLU A 288 16.63 -6.20 -19.91
N ARG A 289 16.76 -7.32 -19.20
CA ARG A 289 16.68 -8.68 -19.77
C ARG A 289 15.26 -9.24 -19.80
N LEU A 290 14.32 -8.57 -19.14
CA LEU A 290 12.94 -9.06 -19.00
C LEU A 290 12.09 -8.72 -20.22
N SER A 291 11.05 -9.53 -20.44
CA SER A 291 9.97 -9.20 -21.37
C SER A 291 8.86 -8.47 -20.65
N LEU A 292 8.11 -7.63 -21.37
CA LEU A 292 6.94 -6.93 -20.84
C LEU A 292 5.81 -7.88 -20.36
N SER A 293 5.86 -9.16 -20.72
CA SER A 293 4.90 -10.15 -20.21
C SER A 293 5.02 -10.40 -18.71
N SER A 294 6.11 -9.93 -18.08
CA SER A 294 6.25 -9.88 -16.64
C SER A 294 5.22 -8.91 -16.06
N GLY A 295 4.39 -9.37 -15.12
CA GLY A 295 3.42 -8.50 -14.45
C GLY A 295 4.09 -7.37 -13.65
N PRO A 296 3.31 -6.40 -13.17
CA PRO A 296 3.84 -5.24 -12.46
C PRO A 296 4.55 -5.61 -11.16
N LEU A 297 5.65 -4.91 -10.89
CA LEU A 297 6.49 -5.10 -9.70
C LEU A 297 6.48 -3.86 -8.80
N SER A 298 6.92 -4.05 -7.56
CA SER A 298 6.99 -3.00 -6.54
C SER A 298 8.22 -2.11 -6.68
N SER A 299 9.24 -2.53 -7.43
CA SER A 299 10.43 -1.73 -7.72
C SER A 299 10.13 -0.67 -8.78
N ARG A 300 10.42 0.59 -8.45
CA ARG A 300 10.24 1.71 -9.40
C ARG A 300 11.23 1.59 -10.55
N ALA A 301 12.49 1.26 -10.23
CA ALA A 301 13.56 1.16 -11.22
C ALA A 301 13.28 0.08 -12.27
N VAL A 302 12.63 -1.02 -11.88
CA VAL A 302 12.16 -2.05 -12.81
C VAL A 302 11.09 -1.48 -13.74
N GLU A 303 10.05 -0.85 -13.18
CA GLU A 303 8.94 -0.30 -13.96
C GLU A 303 9.41 0.79 -14.95
N GLU A 304 10.27 1.72 -14.51
CA GLU A 304 10.87 2.74 -15.38
C GLU A 304 11.73 2.14 -16.49
N THR A 305 12.49 1.09 -16.18
CA THR A 305 13.31 0.39 -17.18
C THR A 305 12.45 -0.32 -18.22
N LEU A 306 11.36 -0.97 -17.78
CA LEU A 306 10.42 -1.64 -18.67
C LEU A 306 9.71 -0.64 -19.60
N VAL A 307 9.20 0.49 -19.08
CA VAL A 307 8.61 1.55 -19.93
C VAL A 307 9.61 2.07 -20.94
N ARG A 308 10.84 2.37 -20.52
CA ARG A 308 11.88 2.88 -21.40
C ARG A 308 12.19 1.91 -22.52
N LYS A 309 12.43 0.63 -22.19
CA LYS A 309 12.72 -0.42 -23.16
C LYS A 309 11.59 -0.58 -24.17
N GLU A 310 10.36 -0.60 -23.67
CA GLU A 310 9.17 -0.75 -24.51
C GLU A 310 9.00 0.45 -25.44
N THR A 311 9.15 1.66 -24.92
CA THR A 311 9.08 2.89 -25.70
C THR A 311 10.13 2.89 -26.82
N ASN A 312 11.36 2.48 -26.52
CA ASN A 312 12.42 2.37 -27.53
C ASN A 312 12.09 1.31 -28.60
N LEU A 313 11.52 0.18 -28.20
CA LEU A 313 11.07 -0.86 -29.13
C LEU A 313 9.98 -0.34 -30.07
N LEU A 314 8.98 0.34 -29.53
CA LEU A 314 7.87 0.92 -30.29
C LEU A 314 8.36 2.03 -31.24
N ALA A 315 9.26 2.90 -30.77
CA ALA A 315 9.86 3.94 -31.59
C ALA A 315 10.72 3.38 -32.73
N SER A 316 11.30 2.17 -32.58
CA SER A 316 12.08 1.51 -33.63
C SER A 316 11.25 0.98 -34.80
N LYS A 317 9.94 0.78 -34.61
CA LYS A 317 9.06 0.42 -35.72
C LYS A 317 8.95 1.61 -36.65
N GLU A 318 8.94 1.42 -37.96
CA GLU A 318 8.72 2.51 -38.93
C GLU A 318 7.32 2.42 -39.56
N ASP A 319 6.87 1.20 -39.84
CA ASP A 319 5.55 0.95 -40.38
C ASP A 319 4.45 1.12 -39.31
N PHE A 320 3.32 1.72 -39.71
CA PHE A 320 2.17 1.92 -38.83
C PHE A 320 1.47 0.61 -38.49
N GLN A 321 1.30 -0.32 -39.45
CA GLN A 321 0.58 -1.56 -39.17
C GLN A 321 1.37 -2.44 -38.19
N GLU A 322 2.69 -2.51 -38.36
CA GLU A 322 3.57 -3.18 -37.40
C GLU A 322 3.50 -2.55 -36.01
N LEU A 323 3.53 -1.22 -35.92
CA LEU A 323 3.40 -0.50 -34.65
C LEU A 323 2.04 -0.77 -34.00
N ALA A 324 0.95 -0.64 -34.74
CA ALA A 324 -0.41 -0.77 -34.22
C ALA A 324 -0.68 -2.20 -33.73
N ARG A 325 -0.26 -3.23 -34.48
CA ARG A 325 -0.38 -4.63 -34.05
C ARG A 325 0.42 -4.91 -32.79
N LEU A 326 1.65 -4.39 -32.69
CA LEU A 326 2.47 -4.56 -31.49
C LEU A 326 1.82 -3.87 -30.28
N LEU A 327 1.33 -2.65 -30.45
CA LEU A 327 0.61 -1.93 -29.40
C LEU A 327 -0.66 -2.66 -28.95
N GLU A 328 -1.43 -3.21 -29.89
CA GLU A 328 -2.63 -4.01 -29.61
C GLU A 328 -2.30 -5.30 -28.85
N GLU A 329 -1.29 -6.05 -29.30
CA GLU A 329 -0.80 -7.26 -28.63
C GLU A 329 -0.37 -6.97 -27.18
N ARG A 330 0.24 -5.80 -26.95
CA ARG A 330 0.80 -5.41 -25.65
C ARG A 330 -0.17 -4.65 -24.74
N LEU A 331 -1.35 -4.26 -25.25
CA LEU A 331 -2.34 -3.47 -24.51
C LEU A 331 -2.72 -4.06 -23.13
N PRO A 332 -2.96 -5.38 -22.97
CA PRO A 332 -3.31 -5.94 -21.67
C PRO A 332 -2.22 -5.70 -20.61
N TYR A 333 -0.94 -5.75 -21.01
CA TYR A 333 0.18 -5.52 -20.10
C TYR A 333 0.26 -4.03 -19.72
N TYR A 334 0.12 -3.11 -20.69
CA TYR A 334 0.11 -1.68 -20.38
C TYR A 334 -1.00 -1.32 -19.38
N ILE A 335 -2.19 -1.92 -19.51
CA ILE A 335 -3.30 -1.72 -18.57
C ILE A 335 -2.91 -2.25 -17.18
N ALA A 336 -2.41 -3.48 -17.08
CA ALA A 336 -2.00 -4.06 -15.79
C ALA A 336 -0.93 -3.21 -15.07
N HIS A 337 0.05 -2.70 -15.80
CA HIS A 337 1.06 -1.79 -15.24
C HIS A 337 0.50 -0.41 -14.91
N ALA A 338 -0.42 0.13 -15.71
CA ALA A 338 -1.09 1.40 -15.43
C ALA A 338 -1.98 1.35 -14.18
N GLU A 339 -2.60 0.21 -13.90
CA GLU A 339 -3.43 -0.03 -12.70
C GLU A 339 -2.59 -0.37 -11.46
N SER A 340 -1.31 -0.68 -11.64
CA SER A 340 -0.38 -0.97 -10.54
C SER A 340 -0.07 0.26 -9.68
N PHE A 341 0.70 0.05 -8.61
CA PHE A 341 1.07 1.12 -7.67
C PHE A 341 1.73 2.31 -8.38
N TRP A 342 2.76 2.04 -9.18
CA TRP A 342 3.54 3.06 -9.86
C TRP A 342 2.78 3.72 -11.03
N GLY A 343 1.81 3.02 -11.62
CA GLY A 343 0.99 3.58 -12.70
C GLY A 343 -0.18 4.45 -12.22
N SER A 344 -0.80 4.12 -11.08
CA SER A 344 -2.06 4.75 -10.67
C SER A 344 -1.98 5.56 -9.38
N ARG A 345 -1.23 5.11 -8.38
CA ARG A 345 -1.32 5.60 -6.98
C ARG A 345 -0.15 6.48 -6.55
N ALA A 346 1.05 6.21 -7.06
CA ALA A 346 2.24 7.00 -6.75
C ALA A 346 2.03 8.48 -7.10
N LYS A 347 2.66 9.38 -6.34
CA LYS A 347 2.70 10.83 -6.64
C LYS A 347 3.44 11.07 -7.96
N ARG A 348 4.58 10.41 -8.14
CA ARG A 348 5.34 10.44 -9.40
C ARG A 348 5.10 9.16 -10.18
N LYS A 349 4.07 9.19 -11.02
CA LYS A 349 3.64 8.01 -11.80
C LYS A 349 4.67 7.61 -12.85
N VAL A 350 4.83 6.31 -13.02
CA VAL A 350 5.49 5.73 -14.20
C VAL A 350 4.48 5.72 -15.34
N ARG A 351 4.94 6.11 -16.55
CA ARG A 351 4.11 6.52 -17.69
C ARG A 351 3.43 5.37 -18.47
N TRP A 352 2.93 4.38 -17.75
CA TRP A 352 2.20 3.25 -18.33
C TRP A 352 0.83 3.66 -18.87
N THR A 353 0.17 4.62 -18.22
CA THR A 353 -1.14 5.10 -18.66
C THR A 353 -1.07 5.70 -20.06
N GLU A 354 -0.03 6.45 -20.37
CA GLU A 354 0.19 7.05 -21.68
C GLU A 354 0.37 5.98 -22.76
N LEU A 355 1.17 4.94 -22.51
CA LEU A 355 1.32 3.81 -23.45
C LEU A 355 -0.01 3.05 -23.65
N ALA A 356 -0.77 2.81 -22.57
CA ALA A 356 -2.08 2.16 -22.66
C ALA A 356 -3.07 2.99 -23.50
N VAL A 357 -3.04 4.32 -23.36
CA VAL A 357 -3.86 5.24 -24.15
C VAL A 357 -3.45 5.20 -25.62
N LEU A 358 -2.15 5.32 -25.93
CA LEU A 358 -1.65 5.25 -27.30
C LEU A 358 -1.97 3.91 -27.96
N ALA A 359 -1.90 2.82 -27.20
CA ALA A 359 -2.24 1.50 -27.69
C ALA A 359 -3.72 1.32 -28.03
N LYS A 360 -4.63 1.82 -27.17
CA LYS A 360 -6.07 1.86 -27.46
C LYS A 360 -6.37 2.68 -28.72
N THR A 361 -5.73 3.84 -28.85
CA THR A 361 -5.86 4.68 -30.04
C THR A 361 -5.34 3.97 -31.30
N ALA A 362 -4.19 3.31 -31.24
CA ALA A 362 -3.63 2.61 -32.37
C ALA A 362 -4.48 1.42 -32.83
N SER A 363 -5.02 0.64 -31.89
CA SER A 363 -5.96 -0.46 -32.15
C SER A 363 -7.21 0.06 -32.84
N LEU A 364 -7.83 1.13 -32.33
CA LEU A 364 -8.99 1.75 -32.97
C LEU A 364 -8.69 2.25 -34.40
N LEU A 365 -7.56 2.94 -34.60
CA LEU A 365 -7.16 3.40 -35.95
C LEU A 365 -6.89 2.25 -36.92
N LEU A 366 -6.42 1.10 -36.42
CA LEU A 366 -6.19 -0.10 -37.21
C LEU A 366 -7.52 -0.78 -37.57
N GLU A 367 -8.44 -0.93 -36.61
CA GLU A 367 -9.78 -1.47 -36.83
C GLU A 367 -10.57 -0.65 -37.86
N GLN A 368 -10.48 0.68 -37.78
CA GLN A 368 -11.16 1.60 -38.70
C GLN A 368 -10.37 1.85 -39.99
N SER A 369 -9.30 1.09 -40.24
CA SER A 369 -8.48 1.30 -41.42
C SER A 369 -9.21 0.84 -42.69
N ASN A 370 -9.33 1.73 -43.68
CA ASN A 370 -9.98 1.45 -44.97
C ASN A 370 -11.50 1.28 -44.93
N ILE A 371 -12.17 1.65 -43.82
CA ILE A 371 -13.63 1.55 -43.69
C ILE A 371 -14.36 2.32 -44.80
N GLU A 372 -13.75 3.38 -45.32
CA GLU A 372 -14.29 4.18 -46.42
C GLU A 372 -14.51 3.40 -47.71
N LYS A 373 -13.83 2.26 -47.89
CA LYS A 373 -13.96 1.40 -49.08
C LYS A 373 -15.23 0.54 -49.07
N GLU A 374 -15.87 0.40 -47.92
CA GLU A 374 -17.09 -0.39 -47.75
C GLU A 374 -18.36 0.42 -48.05
N TRP A 375 -18.25 1.75 -48.11
CA TRP A 375 -19.38 2.64 -48.30
C TRP A 375 -19.84 2.67 -49.75
N GLN A 376 -21.15 2.47 -49.97
CA GLN A 376 -21.78 2.57 -51.28
C GLN A 376 -22.64 3.84 -51.40
N THR A 377 -23.08 4.38 -50.27
CA THR A 377 -23.96 5.54 -50.19
C THR A 377 -23.50 6.51 -49.09
N PRO A 378 -23.91 7.80 -49.12
CA PRO A 378 -23.65 8.73 -48.02
C PRO A 378 -24.22 8.25 -46.68
N GLY A 379 -25.34 7.51 -46.70
CA GLY A 379 -25.96 6.94 -45.52
C GLY A 379 -25.09 5.88 -44.82
N ASP A 380 -24.26 5.13 -45.56
CA ASP A 380 -23.33 4.16 -44.99
C ASP A 380 -22.26 4.87 -44.15
N ALA A 381 -21.70 5.96 -44.67
CA ALA A 381 -20.73 6.78 -43.96
C ALA A 381 -21.34 7.44 -42.72
N VAL A 382 -22.57 7.95 -42.82
CA VAL A 382 -23.31 8.51 -41.66
C VAL A 382 -23.54 7.43 -40.60
N ASN A 383 -23.97 6.23 -41.00
CA ASN A 383 -24.20 5.13 -40.07
C ASN A 383 -22.92 4.68 -39.38
N TRP A 384 -21.82 4.57 -40.13
CA TRP A 384 -20.49 4.32 -39.56
C TRP A 384 -20.12 5.39 -38.53
N TYR A 385 -20.30 6.68 -38.87
CA TYR A 385 -19.91 7.76 -37.97
C TYR A 385 -20.71 7.72 -36.67
N LYS A 386 -22.01 7.41 -36.74
CA LYS A 386 -22.90 7.26 -35.57
C LYS A 386 -22.49 6.12 -34.64
N THR A 387 -21.96 5.03 -35.17
CA THR A 387 -21.67 3.81 -34.39
C THR A 387 -20.23 3.75 -33.92
N ALA A 388 -19.26 4.11 -34.77
CA ALA A 388 -17.83 3.95 -34.51
C ALA A 388 -16.99 5.18 -34.87
N GLY A 389 -17.32 5.91 -35.95
CA GLY A 389 -16.45 6.98 -36.45
C GLY A 389 -16.22 8.12 -35.44
N TRP A 390 -17.22 8.45 -34.62
CA TRP A 390 -17.05 9.44 -33.54
C TRP A 390 -15.97 9.06 -32.51
N GLN A 391 -15.72 7.76 -32.31
CA GLN A 391 -14.66 7.28 -31.41
C GLN A 391 -13.28 7.57 -31.99
N VAL A 392 -13.15 7.59 -33.33
CA VAL A 392 -11.90 7.94 -34.02
C VAL A 392 -11.58 9.41 -33.80
N ASP A 393 -12.57 10.30 -33.83
CA ASP A 393 -12.39 11.71 -33.48
C ASP A 393 -11.98 11.91 -32.03
N GLN A 394 -12.61 11.18 -31.11
CA GLN A 394 -12.20 11.19 -29.70
C GLN A 394 -10.73 10.72 -29.52
N ALA A 395 -10.31 9.72 -30.29
CA ALA A 395 -8.92 9.28 -30.31
C ALA A 395 -7.99 10.34 -30.91
N GLY A 396 -8.44 11.07 -31.94
CA GLY A 396 -7.78 12.26 -32.47
C GLY A 396 -7.54 13.31 -31.39
N GLU A 397 -8.58 13.72 -30.67
CA GLU A 397 -8.49 14.68 -29.55
C GLU A 397 -7.45 14.26 -28.50
N VAL A 398 -7.42 12.96 -28.16
CA VAL A 398 -6.41 12.40 -27.26
C VAL A 398 -4.99 12.55 -27.82
N LEU A 399 -4.80 12.30 -29.11
CA LEU A 399 -3.51 12.46 -29.76
C LEU A 399 -3.07 13.92 -29.82
N PHE A 400 -3.97 14.86 -30.09
CA PHE A 400 -3.65 16.29 -30.24
C PHE A 400 -3.60 17.08 -28.92
N ARG A 401 -4.06 16.48 -27.82
CA ARG A 401 -3.95 17.09 -26.49
C ARG A 401 -2.51 17.51 -26.18
N GLU A 402 -2.35 18.76 -25.74
CA GLU A 402 -1.06 19.24 -25.26
C GLU A 402 -0.63 18.44 -24.02
N THR A 403 0.63 18.02 -24.01
CA THR A 403 1.21 17.28 -22.88
C THR A 403 2.61 17.83 -22.73
N THR A 404 2.85 18.57 -21.63
CA THR A 404 4.08 19.33 -21.42
C THR A 404 5.27 18.48 -20.99
N ASP A 405 5.03 17.22 -20.60
CA ASP A 405 6.01 16.38 -19.89
C ASP A 405 6.14 14.96 -20.48
N LEU A 406 6.10 14.82 -21.81
CA LEU A 406 6.40 13.54 -22.47
C LEU A 406 7.88 13.48 -22.83
N ASP A 407 8.52 12.36 -22.50
CA ASP A 407 9.87 12.04 -22.98
C ASP A 407 9.86 11.89 -24.52
N ASP A 408 11.04 11.94 -25.15
CA ASP A 408 11.18 11.92 -26.62
C ASP A 408 10.53 10.68 -27.28
N GLY A 409 10.57 9.54 -26.60
CA GLY A 409 10.05 8.27 -27.12
C GLY A 409 8.53 8.25 -27.33
N PRO A 410 7.71 8.49 -26.29
CA PRO A 410 6.26 8.57 -26.45
C PRO A 410 5.79 9.69 -27.38
N VAL A 411 6.56 10.80 -27.47
CA VAL A 411 6.31 11.87 -28.46
C VAL A 411 6.36 11.33 -29.87
N PHE A 412 7.39 10.55 -30.21
CA PHE A 412 7.54 9.98 -31.55
C PHE A 412 6.41 9.00 -31.92
N ILE A 413 6.01 8.14 -30.99
CA ILE A 413 4.87 7.21 -31.19
C ILE A 413 3.59 8.02 -31.44
N ARG A 414 3.33 9.02 -30.61
CA ARG A 414 2.15 9.90 -30.73
C ARG A 414 2.14 10.65 -32.06
N ASP A 415 3.27 11.22 -32.48
CA ASP A 415 3.37 11.96 -33.74
C ASP A 415 3.10 11.08 -34.95
N ARG A 416 3.48 9.80 -34.90
CA ARG A 416 3.09 8.86 -35.94
C ARG A 416 1.61 8.57 -35.95
N LEU A 417 1.01 8.30 -34.79
CA LEU A 417 -0.43 8.09 -34.68
C LEU A 417 -1.21 9.32 -35.16
N ARG A 418 -0.73 10.54 -34.87
CA ARG A 418 -1.30 11.79 -35.41
C ARG A 418 -1.29 11.82 -36.93
N ARG A 419 -0.16 11.50 -37.57
CA ARG A 419 -0.06 11.45 -39.04
C ARG A 419 -1.04 10.42 -39.61
N THR A 420 -1.11 9.23 -39.02
CA THR A 420 -2.05 8.19 -39.47
C THR A 420 -3.50 8.64 -39.31
N TYR A 421 -3.85 9.25 -38.19
CA TYR A 421 -5.18 9.81 -37.97
C TYR A 421 -5.54 10.89 -39.02
N LEU A 422 -4.63 11.84 -39.30
CA LEU A 422 -4.85 12.86 -40.32
C LEU A 422 -5.04 12.25 -41.72
N CYS A 423 -4.24 11.24 -42.09
CA CYS A 423 -4.42 10.50 -43.34
C CYS A 423 -5.73 9.69 -43.37
N HIS A 424 -6.21 9.20 -42.22
CA HIS A 424 -7.51 8.54 -42.13
C HIS A 424 -8.65 9.53 -42.34
N LEU A 425 -8.62 10.69 -41.66
CA LEU A 425 -9.59 11.77 -41.86
C LEU A 425 -9.67 12.24 -43.31
N ASP A 426 -8.52 12.44 -43.96
CA ASP A 426 -8.46 12.88 -45.36
C ASP A 426 -9.14 11.87 -46.31
N ARG A 427 -8.87 10.56 -46.11
CA ARG A 427 -9.50 9.49 -46.89
C ARG A 427 -11.00 9.41 -46.67
N VAL A 428 -11.44 9.41 -45.42
CA VAL A 428 -12.86 9.37 -45.05
C VAL A 428 -13.60 10.59 -45.59
N GLY A 429 -13.04 11.79 -45.41
CA GLY A 429 -13.63 13.04 -45.89
C GLY A 429 -13.73 13.10 -47.41
N THR A 430 -12.69 12.64 -48.12
CA THR A 430 -12.69 12.55 -49.58
C THR A 430 -13.75 11.56 -50.08
N ALA A 431 -13.76 10.34 -49.54
CA ALA A 431 -14.71 9.30 -49.93
C ALA A 431 -16.17 9.73 -49.67
N PHE A 432 -16.45 10.33 -48.51
CA PHE A 432 -17.77 10.87 -48.19
C PHE A 432 -18.18 12.00 -49.15
N SER A 433 -17.27 12.92 -49.46
CA SER A 433 -17.52 14.01 -50.41
C SER A 433 -17.82 13.49 -51.81
N GLU A 434 -17.09 12.47 -52.29
CA GLU A 434 -17.37 11.83 -53.56
C GLU A 434 -18.74 11.14 -53.59
N LEU A 435 -19.12 10.46 -52.51
CA LEU A 435 -20.44 9.84 -52.38
C LEU A 435 -21.56 10.89 -52.39
N LEU A 436 -21.37 12.01 -51.70
CA LEU A 436 -22.32 13.13 -51.70
C LEU A 436 -22.48 13.74 -53.09
N VAL A 437 -21.38 13.94 -53.83
CA VAL A 437 -21.44 14.46 -55.21
C VAL A 437 -22.17 13.49 -56.15
N ARG A 438 -21.97 12.18 -55.98
CA ARG A 438 -22.59 11.17 -56.85
C ARG A 438 -24.08 10.93 -56.55
N HIS A 439 -24.46 10.93 -55.28
CA HIS A 439 -25.80 10.52 -54.84
C HIS A 439 -26.69 11.66 -54.34
N GLY A 440 -26.12 12.85 -54.13
CA GLY A 440 -26.80 13.97 -53.49
C GLY A 440 -27.00 13.76 -51.97
N ASP A 441 -27.61 14.76 -51.33
CA ASP A 441 -27.87 14.80 -49.89
C ASP A 441 -29.12 14.02 -49.46
N ALA A 442 -30.00 13.67 -50.41
CA ALA A 442 -31.17 12.82 -50.17
C ALA A 442 -30.78 11.41 -49.65
N GLY A 443 -29.58 10.94 -49.97
CA GLY A 443 -29.05 9.64 -49.55
C GLY A 443 -28.47 9.59 -48.12
N LEU A 444 -28.51 10.68 -47.36
CA LEU A 444 -27.97 10.74 -45.98
C LEU A 444 -28.76 9.91 -44.97
N GLY A 445 -30.06 9.69 -45.20
CA GLY A 445 -30.92 8.91 -44.30
C GLY A 445 -31.10 9.51 -42.91
N LEU A 446 -30.87 10.82 -42.74
CA LEU A 446 -31.03 11.53 -41.47
C LEU A 446 -32.33 12.36 -41.44
N PRO A 447 -33.08 12.33 -40.32
CA PRO A 447 -34.18 13.25 -40.10
C PRO A 447 -33.66 14.68 -39.92
N TYR A 448 -34.54 15.65 -40.10
CA TYR A 448 -34.21 17.04 -39.78
C TYR A 448 -34.28 17.26 -38.26
N ALA A 449 -33.41 18.12 -37.73
CA ALA A 449 -33.36 18.38 -36.28
C ALA A 449 -34.71 18.89 -35.71
N GLY A 450 -35.45 19.69 -36.48
CA GLY A 450 -36.81 20.13 -36.14
C GLY A 450 -37.83 19.00 -35.99
N GLU A 451 -37.71 17.93 -36.79
CA GLU A 451 -38.59 16.75 -36.71
C GLU A 451 -38.35 15.97 -35.41
N ILE A 452 -37.08 15.85 -35.01
CA ILE A 452 -36.70 15.24 -33.71
C ILE A 452 -37.20 16.09 -32.55
N LEU A 453 -37.03 17.42 -32.61
CA LEU A 453 -37.48 18.30 -31.53
C LEU A 453 -39.01 18.29 -31.38
N LEU A 454 -39.75 18.24 -32.49
CA LEU A 454 -41.20 18.09 -32.47
C LEU A 454 -41.65 16.84 -31.70
N SER A 455 -40.99 15.71 -31.92
CA SER A 455 -41.34 14.46 -31.23
C SER A 455 -41.01 14.52 -29.73
N LEU A 456 -39.90 15.17 -29.36
CA LEU A 456 -39.50 15.37 -27.97
C LEU A 456 -40.43 16.34 -27.22
N LEU A 457 -40.89 17.42 -27.87
CA LEU A 457 -41.82 18.38 -27.28
C LEU A 457 -43.21 17.80 -26.98
N GLN A 458 -43.59 16.68 -27.60
CA GLN A 458 -44.83 15.97 -27.32
C GLN A 458 -44.75 15.10 -26.06
N GLN A 459 -43.56 14.85 -25.54
CA GLN A 459 -43.37 14.08 -24.32
C GLN A 459 -43.77 14.91 -23.08
N ARG A 460 -44.33 14.24 -22.06
CA ARG A 460 -44.78 14.89 -20.82
C ARG A 460 -43.68 15.01 -19.77
N GLU A 461 -42.60 14.26 -19.92
CA GLU A 461 -41.49 14.27 -18.96
C GLU A 461 -40.62 15.51 -19.18
N PRO A 462 -40.10 16.14 -18.11
CA PRO A 462 -39.18 17.26 -18.23
C PRO A 462 -37.85 16.82 -18.86
N THR A 463 -37.67 17.10 -20.14
CA THR A 463 -36.46 16.73 -20.91
C THR A 463 -35.60 17.96 -21.18
N ALA A 464 -34.32 17.89 -20.82
CA ALA A 464 -33.33 18.89 -21.23
C ALA A 464 -32.75 18.51 -22.59
N VAL A 465 -32.77 19.43 -23.55
CA VAL A 465 -32.23 19.21 -24.90
C VAL A 465 -30.99 20.06 -25.11
N VAL A 466 -29.90 19.42 -25.53
CA VAL A 466 -28.64 20.07 -25.91
C VAL A 466 -28.41 19.83 -27.39
N VAL A 467 -28.30 20.91 -28.16
CA VAL A 467 -28.00 20.85 -29.60
C VAL A 467 -26.52 21.06 -29.80
N LEU A 468 -25.88 20.10 -30.46
CA LEU A 468 -24.45 20.10 -30.76
C LEU A 468 -24.23 20.18 -32.27
N ASP A 469 -23.14 20.84 -32.68
CA ASP A 469 -22.67 20.77 -34.06
C ASP A 469 -22.19 19.35 -34.39
N ALA A 470 -22.31 18.93 -35.65
CA ALA A 470 -21.88 17.61 -36.10
C ALA A 470 -20.39 17.34 -35.81
N LEU A 471 -19.53 18.38 -35.86
CA LEU A 471 -18.11 18.29 -35.51
C LEU A 471 -17.84 18.05 -34.01
N ARG A 472 -18.89 18.07 -33.18
CA ARG A 472 -18.81 17.83 -31.72
C ARG A 472 -19.70 16.67 -31.29
N TYR A 473 -20.07 15.80 -32.24
CA TYR A 473 -20.88 14.62 -31.99
C TYR A 473 -20.20 13.66 -30.99
N ASP A 474 -18.87 13.52 -31.09
CA ASP A 474 -18.03 12.77 -30.15
C ASP A 474 -18.23 13.21 -28.69
N LEU A 475 -18.34 14.53 -28.45
CA LEU A 475 -18.60 15.07 -27.11
C LEU A 475 -20.02 14.80 -26.64
N GLY A 476 -21.00 14.82 -27.54
CA GLY A 476 -22.36 14.39 -27.24
C GLY A 476 -22.37 12.95 -26.74
N CYS A 477 -21.72 12.06 -27.48
CA CYS A 477 -21.57 10.65 -27.10
C CYS A 477 -20.81 10.48 -25.78
N ALA A 478 -19.71 11.21 -25.57
CA ALA A 478 -18.94 11.16 -24.33
C ALA A 478 -19.75 11.66 -23.12
N LEU A 479 -20.53 12.74 -23.29
CA LEU A 479 -21.40 13.28 -22.25
C LEU A 479 -22.54 12.29 -21.90
N ALA A 480 -23.21 11.73 -22.91
CA ALA A 480 -24.26 10.74 -22.69
C ALA A 480 -23.69 9.51 -21.97
N ALA A 481 -22.53 9.01 -22.37
CA ALA A 481 -21.85 7.91 -21.70
C ALA A 481 -21.47 8.23 -20.25
N ALA A 482 -21.06 9.47 -19.96
CA ALA A 482 -20.77 9.92 -18.59
C ALA A 482 -22.02 10.00 -17.72
N LEU A 483 -23.13 10.54 -18.26
CA LEU A 483 -24.41 10.66 -17.55
C LEU A 483 -25.09 9.32 -17.28
N ASN A 484 -24.90 8.34 -18.16
CA ASN A 484 -25.47 7.00 -18.01
C ASN A 484 -24.63 6.08 -17.12
N ARG A 485 -23.38 6.46 -16.80
CA ARG A 485 -22.46 5.60 -16.05
C ARG A 485 -22.93 5.41 -14.61
N GLY A 486 -23.18 4.15 -14.23
CA GLY A 486 -23.59 3.80 -12.87
C GLY A 486 -25.08 3.99 -12.59
N GLU A 487 -25.87 4.33 -13.61
CA GLU A 487 -27.32 4.51 -13.50
C GLU A 487 -28.07 3.21 -13.85
N PRO A 488 -29.21 2.93 -13.20
CA PRO A 488 -29.98 1.71 -13.44
C PRO A 488 -30.75 1.71 -14.78
N ALA A 489 -30.88 2.87 -15.43
CA ALA A 489 -31.51 3.05 -16.73
C ALA A 489 -30.81 4.17 -17.52
N LEU A 490 -30.97 4.17 -18.85
CA LEU A 490 -30.43 5.23 -19.71
C LEU A 490 -31.10 6.57 -19.40
N ARG A 491 -30.31 7.55 -18.99
CA ARG A 491 -30.73 8.92 -18.67
C ARG A 491 -30.50 9.91 -19.81
N ALA A 492 -29.58 9.61 -20.72
CA ALA A 492 -29.22 10.46 -21.84
C ALA A 492 -29.01 9.63 -23.11
N GLU A 493 -29.44 10.18 -24.25
CA GLU A 493 -29.22 9.62 -25.58
C GLU A 493 -28.74 10.70 -26.55
N VAL A 494 -28.11 10.28 -27.64
CA VAL A 494 -27.64 11.17 -28.70
C VAL A 494 -28.38 10.82 -29.98
N LEU A 495 -29.10 11.81 -30.53
CA LEU A 495 -29.89 11.65 -31.75
C LEU A 495 -29.22 12.42 -32.90
N PRO A 496 -28.70 11.75 -33.93
CA PRO A 496 -28.11 12.40 -35.09
C PRO A 496 -29.19 12.99 -35.99
N ALA A 497 -28.96 14.21 -36.45
CA ALA A 497 -29.91 14.95 -37.28
C ALA A 497 -29.17 15.78 -38.33
N ARG A 498 -29.84 16.11 -39.43
CA ARG A 498 -29.34 17.10 -40.39
C ARG A 498 -30.02 18.45 -40.22
N ALA A 499 -29.26 19.51 -40.46
CA ALA A 499 -29.81 20.84 -40.70
C ALA A 499 -30.16 20.97 -42.20
N PRO A 500 -31.25 21.65 -42.57
CA PRO A 500 -31.47 22.04 -43.95
C PRO A 500 -30.45 23.10 -44.38
N VAL A 501 -30.16 23.11 -45.67
CA VAL A 501 -29.16 24.00 -46.28
C VAL A 501 -29.80 25.36 -46.58
N PRO A 502 -29.14 26.51 -46.28
CA PRO A 502 -27.79 26.63 -45.74
C PRO A 502 -27.71 26.32 -44.24
N SER A 503 -26.70 25.53 -43.85
CA SER A 503 -26.48 25.08 -42.46
C SER A 503 -25.90 26.17 -41.54
N ILE A 504 -25.46 27.30 -42.09
CA ILE A 504 -24.98 28.48 -41.35
C ILE A 504 -25.82 29.67 -41.79
N THR A 505 -26.51 30.31 -40.85
CA THR A 505 -27.29 31.54 -41.10
C THR A 505 -26.96 32.60 -40.06
N ALA A 506 -27.40 33.85 -40.31
CA ALA A 506 -27.29 34.95 -39.36
C ALA A 506 -28.07 34.71 -38.04
N LEU A 507 -28.92 33.69 -37.96
CA LEU A 507 -29.69 33.30 -36.76
C LEU A 507 -28.98 32.22 -35.90
N GLY A 508 -27.76 31.79 -36.26
CA GLY A 508 -27.08 30.65 -35.63
C GLY A 508 -27.38 29.32 -36.34
N MET A 509 -27.09 28.17 -35.68
CA MET A 509 -27.42 26.81 -36.17
C MET A 509 -28.92 26.74 -36.52
N PRO A 510 -29.31 26.83 -37.81
CA PRO A 510 -30.56 27.50 -38.15
C PRO A 510 -31.85 26.70 -37.94
N PHE A 511 -31.82 25.44 -37.50
CA PHE A 511 -32.98 24.55 -37.64
C PHE A 511 -33.22 23.56 -36.50
N ALA A 512 -33.10 24.05 -35.28
CA ALA A 512 -33.86 23.49 -34.16
C ALA A 512 -35.36 23.90 -34.20
N LEU A 513 -35.79 24.67 -35.21
CA LEU A 513 -37.18 25.11 -35.32
C LEU A 513 -38.09 23.91 -35.68
N PRO A 514 -39.20 23.71 -34.96
CA PRO A 514 -40.13 22.60 -35.14
C PRO A 514 -41.04 22.82 -36.37
N VAL A 515 -40.47 22.97 -37.57
CA VAL A 515 -41.17 23.28 -38.82
C VAL A 515 -40.67 22.39 -39.97
N ASP A 516 -41.58 22.05 -40.90
CA ASP A 516 -41.28 21.23 -42.08
C ASP A 516 -40.26 21.96 -42.98
N PRO A 517 -39.09 21.37 -43.28
CA PRO A 517 -38.09 21.96 -44.16
C PRO A 517 -38.62 22.32 -45.55
N ALA A 518 -39.60 21.57 -46.09
CA ALA A 518 -40.20 21.84 -47.39
C ALA A 518 -41.08 23.12 -47.38
N SER A 519 -41.49 23.58 -46.19
CA SER A 519 -42.30 24.78 -46.03
C SER A 519 -41.49 26.09 -46.04
N ILE A 520 -40.17 26.00 -46.21
CA ILE A 520 -39.25 27.11 -45.98
C ILE A 520 -38.56 27.52 -47.27
N HIS A 521 -38.76 28.78 -47.64
CA HIS A 521 -38.17 29.39 -48.83
C HIS A 521 -37.08 30.38 -48.42
N VAL A 522 -35.85 30.10 -48.84
CA VAL A 522 -34.70 31.00 -48.65
C VAL A 522 -34.47 31.75 -49.96
N SER A 523 -34.63 33.07 -49.94
CA SER A 523 -34.25 33.95 -51.06
C SER A 523 -32.93 34.65 -50.72
N ILE A 524 -31.93 34.50 -51.58
CA ILE A 524 -30.70 35.29 -51.49
C ILE A 524 -30.96 36.59 -52.24
N GLU A 525 -31.21 37.68 -51.50
CA GLU A 525 -31.29 39.01 -52.10
C GLU A 525 -29.86 39.50 -52.40
N PRO A 526 -29.56 39.95 -53.63
CA PRO A 526 -28.28 40.57 -53.93
C PRO A 526 -28.19 41.90 -53.19
N GLY A 527 -27.21 42.01 -52.29
CA GLY A 527 -26.88 43.24 -51.57
C GLY A 527 -26.20 44.29 -52.44
#